data_AF-A0A943RJ26-F1
#
_entry.id   AF-A0A943RJ26-F1
#
_cell.length_a   1.000
_cell.length_b   1.000
_cell.length_c   1.000
_cell.angle_alpha   90.00
_cell.angle_beta   90.00
_cell.angle_gamma   90.00
#
_symmetry.space_group_name_H-M   'P 1'
#
loop_
_entity.id
_entity.type
_entity.pdbx_description
1 polymer ?
#
loop_
_entity_poly.entity_id
_entity_poly.type
_entity_poly.pdbx_seq_one_letter_code
_entity_poly.pdbx_strand_id
1 'polypeptide(L)'
;IDKDGNPKITSRSRLKLTFDHSNVYTNQPGDPGQQKGKIYTLVPTGRLAQGGNDFSWYCIMDIKVLEKLAKENPNRISLNKKNYNQVIVKCKEIDDVLTVKAQIEEMGFGASCIQEWLKQSEEQLKQTQYLLGAIGGVSLLVAAIGIMNTMMMSIYERTKEIGIIKVLGCRMSNIAGLFLTEAAYIGFFGGALGLGLSYGLSLVLNNFLEASGFKSVIPLYLAVGALAFSVVVALISGLYPAMRAMKLSPLAAIRNE
;
A
#
# COMPACT_ATOMS: atom_id res chain seq x y z
N ILE A 1 9.37 16.36 22.19
CA ILE A 1 8.77 17.46 21.40
C ILE A 1 8.04 18.41 22.36
N ASP A 2 7.93 19.72 22.11
CA ASP A 2 7.05 20.61 22.88
C ASP A 2 5.57 20.40 22.50
N LYS A 3 4.65 21.17 23.11
CA LYS A 3 3.20 21.06 22.81
C LYS A 3 2.84 21.48 21.38
N ASP A 4 3.75 22.16 20.68
CA ASP A 4 3.57 22.74 19.35
C ASP A 4 4.28 21.94 18.25
N GLY A 5 4.80 20.75 18.57
CA GLY A 5 5.47 19.90 17.60
C GLY A 5 6.95 20.23 17.37
N ASN A 6 7.54 21.17 18.13
CA ASN A 6 8.95 21.53 17.97
C ASN A 6 9.90 20.63 18.80
N PRO A 7 11.10 20.33 18.29
CA PRO A 7 12.09 19.57 19.04
C PRO A 7 12.61 20.37 20.23
N LYS A 8 12.53 19.79 21.44
CA LYS A 8 13.02 20.38 22.70
C LYS A 8 14.54 20.59 22.73
N ILE A 9 15.28 19.95 21.82
CA ILE A 9 16.74 20.03 21.71
C ILE A 9 17.07 20.77 20.40
N THR A 10 17.75 21.90 20.53
CA THR A 10 18.20 22.76 19.41
C THR A 10 19.72 22.71 19.28
N SER A 11 20.28 23.18 18.16
CA SER A 11 21.74 23.32 17.96
C SER A 11 22.43 24.26 18.96
N ARG A 12 21.65 25.04 19.71
CA ARG A 12 22.12 25.91 20.80
C ARG A 12 21.99 25.29 22.19
N SER A 13 21.38 24.11 22.30
CA SER A 13 21.22 23.42 23.57
C SER A 13 22.56 22.91 24.08
N ARG A 14 22.90 23.22 25.34
CA ARG A 14 24.09 22.68 26.00
C ARG A 14 23.78 21.27 26.47
N LEU A 15 24.29 20.27 25.75
CA LEU A 15 24.13 18.87 26.13
C LEU A 15 25.19 18.51 27.18
N LYS A 16 24.78 17.82 28.23
CA LYS A 16 25.69 17.28 29.25
C LYS A 16 25.79 15.78 29.06
N LEU A 17 27.02 15.27 28.91
CA LEU A 17 27.32 13.85 28.82
C LEU A 17 27.99 13.40 30.12
N THR A 18 27.54 12.28 30.65
CA THR A 18 28.17 11.58 31.78
C THR A 18 28.22 10.09 31.45
N PHE A 19 29.34 9.45 31.78
CA PHE A 19 29.50 7.99 31.68
C PHE A 19 29.16 7.30 33.01
N ASP A 20 28.68 8.06 33.98
CA ASP A 20 28.26 7.59 35.29
C ASP A 20 26.75 7.81 35.43
N HIS A 21 26.01 6.71 35.57
CA HIS A 21 24.56 6.74 35.73
C HIS A 21 24.14 7.38 37.06
N SER A 22 24.98 7.32 38.10
CA SER A 22 24.71 7.94 39.41
C SER A 22 24.65 9.48 39.35
N ASN A 23 25.19 10.08 38.28
CA ASN A 23 25.10 11.52 38.04
C ASN A 23 23.72 11.98 37.57
N VAL A 24 22.89 11.07 37.04
CA VAL A 24 21.57 11.39 36.49
C VAL A 24 20.45 10.78 37.33
N TYR A 25 20.66 9.56 37.84
CA TYR A 25 19.67 8.83 38.61
C TYR A 25 20.07 8.79 40.09
N THR A 26 19.51 9.70 40.89
CA THR A 26 19.86 9.89 42.31
C THR A 26 19.26 8.86 43.28
N ASN A 27 18.35 7.98 42.82
CA ASN A 27 17.49 7.15 43.68
C ASN A 27 17.57 5.62 43.44
N GLN A 28 18.68 5.09 42.93
CA GLN A 28 18.90 3.63 42.91
C GLN A 28 19.69 3.20 44.16
N PRO A 29 19.16 2.26 44.99
CA PRO A 29 19.83 1.83 46.21
C PRO A 29 20.96 0.86 45.86
N GLY A 30 22.20 1.29 46.02
CA GLY A 30 23.38 0.41 45.95
C GLY A 30 24.62 1.08 45.39
N ASP A 31 25.24 1.98 46.18
CA ASP A 31 26.67 1.94 46.58
C ASP A 31 27.00 3.24 47.34
N PRO A 32 27.04 3.24 48.69
CA PRO A 32 27.40 4.43 49.45
C PRO A 32 28.91 4.67 49.34
N GLY A 33 29.36 5.39 48.31
CA GLY A 33 30.75 5.83 48.23
C GLY A 33 31.35 6.09 46.86
N GLN A 34 30.65 5.86 45.74
CA GLN A 34 31.24 6.18 44.44
C GLN A 34 31.29 7.71 44.21
N GLN A 35 32.50 8.23 44.02
CA GLN A 35 32.70 9.60 43.56
C GLN A 35 32.01 9.79 42.21
N LYS A 36 31.07 10.74 42.17
CA LYS A 36 30.34 11.17 40.97
C LYS A 36 31.30 11.39 39.81
N GLY A 37 31.06 10.71 38.69
CA GLY A 37 31.88 10.84 37.48
C GLY A 37 31.91 12.28 36.93
N LYS A 38 32.86 12.55 36.03
CA LYS A 38 32.97 13.85 35.36
C LYS A 38 31.79 14.08 34.41
N ILE A 39 31.32 15.33 34.36
CA ILE A 39 30.28 15.78 33.42
C ILE A 39 30.97 16.59 32.31
N TYR A 40 30.76 16.17 31.07
CA TYR A 40 31.28 16.82 29.87
C TYR A 40 30.18 17.66 29.22
N THR A 41 30.48 18.91 28.88
CA THR A 41 29.54 19.74 28.10
C THR A 41 29.86 19.56 26.62
N LEU A 42 28.89 19.06 25.87
CA LEU A 42 28.98 18.85 24.42
C LEU A 42 28.28 19.97 23.67
N VAL A 43 28.88 20.37 22.56
CA VAL A 43 28.27 21.28 21.59
C VAL A 43 27.69 20.43 20.46
N PRO A 44 26.36 20.39 20.28
CA PRO A 44 25.76 19.62 19.19
C PRO A 44 26.07 20.27 17.84
N THR A 45 26.68 19.50 16.93
CA THR A 45 27.02 19.98 15.57
C THR A 45 25.90 19.77 14.56
N GLY A 46 24.94 18.89 14.86
CA GLY A 46 23.81 18.59 13.99
C GLY A 46 22.80 17.67 14.67
N ARG A 47 21.66 17.48 14.01
CA ARG A 47 20.62 16.53 14.41
C ARG A 47 20.42 15.51 13.30
N LEU A 48 20.22 14.25 13.68
CA LEU A 48 19.75 13.23 12.75
C LEU A 48 18.25 13.42 12.51
N ALA A 49 17.74 12.85 11.40
CA ALA A 49 16.32 12.86 11.12
C ALA A 49 15.55 12.23 12.30
N GLN A 50 14.40 12.80 12.65
CA GLN A 50 13.61 12.35 13.77
C GLN A 50 13.07 10.94 13.50
N GLY A 51 13.54 9.94 14.26
CA GLY A 51 12.83 8.69 14.41
C GLY A 51 11.63 8.94 15.33
N GLY A 52 10.48 8.30 15.07
CA GLY A 52 9.22 8.50 15.82
C GLY A 52 9.26 8.10 17.32
N ASN A 53 10.44 8.01 17.93
CA ASN A 53 10.65 7.72 19.34
C ASN A 53 10.87 9.02 20.14
N ASP A 54 10.36 9.04 21.37
CA ASP A 54 10.55 10.15 22.31
C ASP A 54 11.98 10.27 22.84
N PHE A 55 12.77 9.18 22.78
CA PHE A 55 14.16 9.12 23.23
C PHE A 55 15.10 8.61 22.14
N SER A 56 16.24 9.29 21.95
CA SER A 56 17.34 8.82 21.12
C SER A 56 18.33 8.02 21.98
N TRP A 57 18.60 6.77 21.60
CA TRP A 57 19.48 5.86 22.34
C TRP A 57 20.94 5.88 21.90
N TYR A 58 21.26 6.62 20.84
CA TYR A 58 22.60 6.72 20.29
C TYR A 58 22.96 8.17 19.96
N CYS A 59 24.24 8.51 20.09
CA CYS A 59 24.81 9.76 19.61
C CYS A 59 25.97 9.43 18.66
N ILE A 60 26.09 10.20 17.59
CA ILE A 60 27.23 10.08 16.66
C ILE A 60 28.22 11.17 17.04
N MET A 61 29.47 10.78 17.25
CA MET A 61 30.55 11.70 17.57
C MET A 61 31.83 11.34 16.83
N ASP A 62 32.70 12.33 16.68
CA ASP A 62 34.01 12.13 16.07
C ASP A 62 34.85 11.15 16.91
N ILE A 63 35.49 10.20 16.23
CA ILE A 63 36.26 9.14 16.87
C ILE A 63 37.42 9.69 17.71
N LYS A 64 38.05 10.80 17.32
CA LYS A 64 39.13 11.44 18.09
C LYS A 64 38.62 11.99 19.42
N VAL A 65 37.38 12.51 19.44
CA VAL A 65 36.74 13.01 20.66
C VAL A 65 36.39 11.84 21.58
N LEU A 66 35.84 10.76 21.01
CA LEU A 66 35.56 9.54 21.77
C LEU A 66 36.83 8.92 22.37
N GLU A 67 37.94 8.92 21.63
CA GLU A 67 39.24 8.45 22.12
C GLU A 67 39.76 9.28 23.30
N LYS A 68 39.60 10.61 23.23
CA LYS A 68 39.97 11.50 24.35
C LYS A 68 39.14 11.18 25.59
N LEU A 69 37.83 11.03 25.44
CA LEU A 69 36.93 10.69 26.54
C LEU A 69 37.21 9.29 27.13
N ALA A 70 37.57 8.33 26.29
CA ALA A 70 37.94 6.99 26.76
C ALA A 70 39.25 6.98 27.54
N LYS A 71 40.27 7.74 27.12
CA LYS A 71 41.51 7.93 27.88
C LYS A 71 41.26 8.57 29.25
N GLU A 72 40.31 9.50 29.31
CA GLU A 72 39.93 10.17 30.56
C GLU A 72 39.07 9.30 31.49
N ASN A 73 38.45 8.22 30.98
CA ASN A 73 37.54 7.34 31.74
C ASN A 73 37.83 5.84 31.46
N PRO A 74 39.03 5.33 31.78
CA PRO A 74 39.48 3.98 31.41
C PRO A 74 38.64 2.86 32.03
N ASN A 75 38.05 3.09 33.21
CA ASN A 75 37.23 2.08 33.91
C ASN A 75 35.77 2.06 33.43
N ARG A 76 35.36 2.97 32.55
CA ARG A 76 33.95 3.11 32.11
C ARG A 76 33.76 3.04 30.60
N ILE A 77 34.83 3.20 29.82
CA ILE A 77 34.78 3.13 28.36
C ILE A 77 35.89 2.20 27.86
N SER A 78 35.49 1.02 27.39
CA SER A 78 36.40 0.09 26.73
C SER A 78 36.35 0.27 25.21
N LEU A 79 37.34 0.97 24.64
CA LEU A 79 37.48 1.10 23.19
C LEU A 79 38.34 -0.03 22.62
N ASN A 80 37.72 -0.95 21.89
CA ASN A 80 38.46 -1.88 21.05
C ASN A 80 38.75 -1.20 19.70
N LYS A 81 40.02 -0.84 19.47
CA LYS A 81 40.46 -0.15 18.23
C LYS A 81 40.85 -1.10 17.10
N LYS A 82 40.97 -2.40 17.36
CA LYS A 82 41.54 -3.35 16.39
C LYS A 82 40.49 -3.94 15.46
N ASN A 83 39.26 -4.11 15.93
CA ASN A 83 38.19 -4.74 15.17
C ASN A 83 37.00 -3.79 15.06
N TYR A 84 36.54 -3.55 13.83
CA TYR A 84 35.25 -2.89 13.60
C TYR A 84 34.15 -3.95 13.68
N ASN A 85 33.18 -3.73 14.56
CA ASN A 85 32.07 -4.67 14.75
C ASN A 85 30.98 -4.51 13.67
N GLN A 86 30.92 -3.35 13.02
CA GLN A 86 29.93 -3.02 12.00
C GLN A 86 30.50 -1.99 11.03
N VAL A 87 30.20 -2.16 9.75
CA VAL A 87 30.51 -1.20 8.69
C VAL A 87 29.20 -0.77 8.05
N ILE A 88 28.96 0.54 7.94
CA ILE A 88 27.80 1.08 7.25
C ILE A 88 28.27 1.51 5.85
N VAL A 89 27.80 0.80 4.84
CA VAL A 89 28.09 1.11 3.44
C VAL A 89 26.93 1.94 2.88
N LYS A 90 27.23 3.16 2.43
CA LYS A 90 26.26 4.03 1.77
C LYS A 90 26.45 3.92 0.26
N CYS A 91 25.45 3.36 -0.42
CA CYS A 91 25.44 3.32 -1.88
C CYS A 91 24.96 4.66 -2.46
N LYS A 92 25.37 4.96 -3.69
CA LYS A 92 24.98 6.19 -4.39
C LYS A 92 23.55 6.12 -4.89
N GLU A 93 23.14 4.97 -5.41
CA GLU A 93 21.79 4.70 -5.89
C GLU A 93 21.13 3.56 -5.12
N ILE A 94 19.80 3.54 -5.12
CA ILE A 94 18.99 2.55 -4.39
C ILE A 94 19.09 1.17 -5.07
N ASP A 95 19.14 1.13 -6.40
CA ASP A 95 19.17 -0.14 -7.15
C ASP A 95 20.49 -0.90 -6.97
N ASP A 96 21.57 -0.17 -6.70
CA ASP A 96 22.91 -0.74 -6.47
C ASP A 96 23.06 -1.44 -5.12
N VAL A 97 22.21 -1.12 -4.13
CA VAL A 97 22.34 -1.61 -2.75
C VAL A 97 22.27 -3.14 -2.69
N LEU A 98 21.46 -3.78 -3.54
CA LEU A 98 21.36 -5.24 -3.58
C LEU A 98 22.57 -5.89 -4.24
N THR A 99 23.11 -5.28 -5.29
CA THR A 99 24.33 -5.76 -5.96
C THR A 99 25.53 -5.66 -5.02
N VAL A 100 25.65 -4.52 -4.32
CA VAL A 100 26.71 -4.30 -3.32
C VAL A 100 26.54 -5.26 -2.14
N LYS A 101 25.31 -5.53 -1.71
CA LYS A 101 25.03 -6.55 -0.68
C LYS A 101 25.53 -7.92 -1.12
N ALA A 102 25.17 -8.37 -2.32
CA ALA A 102 25.57 -9.67 -2.85
C ALA A 102 27.11 -9.80 -2.89
N GLN A 103 27.82 -8.76 -3.32
CA GLN A 103 29.29 -8.74 -3.31
C GLN A 103 29.86 -8.84 -1.89
N ILE A 104 29.26 -8.16 -0.91
CA ILE A 104 29.69 -8.22 0.50
C ILE A 104 29.45 -9.62 1.10
N GLU A 105 28.34 -10.26 0.74
CA GLU A 105 28.02 -11.63 1.15
C GLU A 105 28.96 -12.66 0.50
N GLU A 106 29.31 -12.49 -0.77
CA GLU A 106 30.33 -13.31 -1.45
C GLU A 106 31.71 -13.19 -0.80
N MET A 107 32.04 -12.02 -0.24
CA MET A 107 33.26 -11.81 0.54
C MET A 107 33.21 -12.47 1.93
N GLY A 108 32.11 -13.13 2.30
CA GLY A 108 31.95 -13.87 3.55
C GLY A 108 31.47 -13.01 4.73
N PHE A 109 31.01 -11.79 4.49
CA PHE A 109 30.47 -10.91 5.52
C PHE A 109 28.94 -10.97 5.55
N GLY A 110 28.34 -10.97 6.74
CA GLY A 110 26.89 -10.81 6.88
C GLY A 110 26.47 -9.37 6.60
N ALA A 111 25.62 -9.15 5.60
CA ALA A 111 25.08 -7.84 5.24
C ALA A 111 23.57 -7.78 5.44
N SER A 112 23.08 -6.73 6.06
CA SER A 112 21.64 -6.45 6.19
C SER A 112 21.33 -5.11 5.56
N CYS A 113 20.34 -5.07 4.67
CA CYS A 113 19.91 -3.83 4.01
C CYS A 113 18.41 -3.59 4.22
N ILE A 114 18.00 -2.32 4.19
CA ILE A 114 16.59 -1.93 4.29
C ILE A 114 15.80 -2.36 3.03
N GLN A 115 16.48 -2.50 1.89
CA GLN A 115 15.84 -2.80 0.60
C GLN A 115 15.30 -4.23 0.50
N GLU A 116 16.06 -5.24 0.92
CA GLU A 116 15.63 -6.02 2.07
C GLU A 116 14.14 -6.29 2.31
N TRP A 117 13.79 -5.73 3.45
CA TRP A 117 12.48 -5.63 4.03
C TRP A 117 11.47 -4.93 3.11
N LEU A 118 11.89 -3.92 2.34
CA LEU A 118 11.01 -3.25 1.37
C LEU A 118 10.55 -4.22 0.26
N LYS A 119 11.46 -4.97 -0.36
CA LYS A 119 11.12 -5.98 -1.38
C LYS A 119 10.22 -7.05 -0.80
N GLN A 120 10.53 -7.54 0.39
CA GLN A 120 9.69 -8.51 1.07
C GLN A 120 8.27 -7.98 1.33
N SER A 121 8.13 -6.73 1.78
CA SER A 121 6.83 -6.08 1.94
C SER A 121 6.10 -5.90 0.61
N GLU A 122 6.81 -5.48 -0.45
CA GLU A 122 6.22 -5.36 -1.79
C GLU A 122 5.72 -6.71 -2.34
N GLU A 123 6.48 -7.79 -2.14
CA GLU A 123 6.08 -9.14 -2.55
C GLU A 123 4.83 -9.62 -1.81
N GLN A 124 4.75 -9.40 -0.49
CA GLN A 124 3.55 -9.71 0.28
C GLN A 124 2.34 -8.91 -0.21
N LEU A 125 2.51 -7.60 -0.46
CA LEU A 125 1.44 -6.75 -0.99
C LEU A 125 0.98 -7.21 -2.38
N LYS A 126 1.92 -7.57 -3.27
CA LYS A 126 1.62 -8.14 -4.59
C LYS A 126 0.86 -9.45 -4.47
N GLN A 127 1.26 -10.34 -3.57
CA GLN A 127 0.58 -11.61 -3.34
C GLN A 127 -0.87 -11.38 -2.88
N THR A 128 -1.10 -10.46 -1.94
CA THR A 128 -2.45 -10.07 -1.52
C THR A 128 -3.24 -9.46 -2.68
N GLN A 129 -2.62 -8.61 -3.51
CA GLN A 129 -3.26 -8.04 -4.69
C GLN A 129 -3.69 -9.10 -5.70
N TYR A 130 -2.86 -10.12 -5.95
CA TYR A 130 -3.22 -11.24 -6.83
C TYR A 130 -4.39 -12.05 -6.28
N LEU A 131 -4.40 -12.31 -4.97
CA LEU A 131 -5.52 -13.02 -4.33
C LEU A 131 -6.83 -12.22 -4.46
N LEU A 132 -6.81 -10.93 -4.13
CA LEU A 132 -7.97 -10.05 -4.27
C LEU A 132 -8.41 -9.92 -5.73
N GLY A 133 -7.46 -9.84 -6.66
CA GLY A 133 -7.72 -9.83 -8.10
C GLY A 133 -8.38 -11.12 -8.58
N ALA A 134 -7.94 -12.28 -8.08
CA ALA A 134 -8.54 -13.57 -8.41
C ALA A 134 -9.98 -13.67 -7.87
N ILE A 135 -10.21 -13.28 -6.61
CA ILE A 135 -11.56 -13.24 -6.02
C ILE A 135 -12.45 -12.29 -6.84
N GLY A 136 -11.97 -11.09 -7.14
CA GLY A 136 -12.67 -10.12 -7.98
C GLY A 136 -12.99 -10.67 -9.37
N GLY A 137 -12.07 -11.40 -9.99
CA GLY A 137 -12.28 -12.06 -11.28
C GLY A 137 -13.35 -13.14 -11.24
N VAL A 138 -13.38 -13.98 -10.20
CA VAL A 138 -14.44 -14.98 -10.01
C VAL A 138 -15.80 -14.31 -9.78
N SER A 139 -15.86 -13.28 -8.92
CA SER A 139 -17.08 -12.50 -8.70
C SER A 139 -17.60 -11.85 -9.98
N LEU A 140 -16.69 -11.35 -10.83
CA LEU A 140 -17.04 -10.78 -12.12
C LEU A 140 -17.67 -11.81 -13.06
N LEU A 141 -17.12 -13.02 -13.12
CA LEU A 141 -17.67 -14.11 -13.93
C LEU A 141 -19.08 -14.51 -13.46
N VAL A 142 -19.29 -14.61 -12.15
CA VAL A 142 -20.61 -14.91 -11.58
C VAL A 142 -21.60 -13.81 -11.93
N ALA A 143 -21.20 -12.53 -11.81
CA ALA A 143 -22.03 -11.39 -12.20
C ALA A 143 -22.36 -11.39 -13.70
N ALA A 144 -21.39 -11.68 -14.55
CA ALA A 144 -21.54 -11.78 -16.01
C ALA A 144 -22.58 -12.86 -16.40
N ILE A 145 -22.51 -14.05 -15.78
CA ILE A 145 -23.49 -15.12 -15.99
C ILE A 145 -24.88 -14.68 -15.52
N GLY A 146 -24.95 -13.99 -14.37
CA GLY A 146 -26.21 -13.43 -13.86
C GLY A 146 -26.86 -12.46 -14.86
N ILE A 147 -26.08 -11.50 -15.37
CA ILE A 147 -26.52 -10.54 -16.39
C ILE A 147 -27.02 -11.26 -17.64
N MET A 148 -26.28 -12.28 -18.11
CA MET A 148 -26.66 -13.07 -19.27
C MET A 148 -28.01 -13.77 -19.06
N ASN A 149 -28.23 -14.39 -17.90
CA ASN A 149 -29.48 -15.08 -17.59
C ASN A 149 -30.68 -14.12 -17.55
N THR A 150 -30.52 -12.95 -16.92
CA THR A 150 -31.57 -11.93 -16.87
C THR A 150 -31.91 -11.40 -18.27
N MET A 151 -30.89 -11.14 -19.10
CA MET A 151 -31.13 -10.71 -20.48
C MET A 151 -31.79 -11.80 -21.33
N MET A 152 -31.39 -13.05 -21.14
CA MET A 152 -32.01 -14.17 -21.84
C MET A 152 -33.49 -14.29 -21.51
N MET A 153 -33.87 -14.09 -20.24
CA MET A 153 -35.26 -14.05 -19.79
C MET A 153 -36.03 -12.89 -20.43
N SER A 154 -35.47 -11.66 -20.38
CA SER A 154 -36.08 -10.46 -21.00
C SER A 154 -36.37 -10.65 -22.49
N ILE A 155 -35.45 -11.31 -23.22
CA ILE A 155 -35.66 -11.64 -24.64
C ILE A 155 -36.82 -12.61 -24.83
N TYR A 156 -36.94 -13.63 -23.99
CA TYR A 156 -38.03 -14.60 -24.09
C TYR A 156 -39.40 -13.97 -23.86
N GLU A 157 -39.51 -13.08 -22.88
CA GLU A 157 -40.73 -12.32 -22.61
C GLU A 157 -41.11 -11.40 -23.78
N ARG A 158 -40.11 -10.78 -24.43
CA ARG A 158 -40.30 -9.87 -25.56
C ARG A 158 -40.23 -10.53 -26.94
N THR A 159 -40.36 -11.86 -27.02
CA THR A 159 -40.27 -12.63 -28.29
C THR A 159 -41.27 -12.16 -29.37
N LYS A 160 -42.53 -11.88 -28.99
CA LYS A 160 -43.55 -11.37 -29.91
C LYS A 160 -43.17 -10.01 -30.48
N GLU A 161 -42.67 -9.09 -29.66
CA GLU A 161 -42.22 -7.76 -30.09
C GLU A 161 -41.06 -7.84 -31.10
N ILE A 162 -40.06 -8.69 -30.82
CA ILE A 162 -38.92 -8.93 -31.72
C ILE A 162 -39.40 -9.50 -33.06
N GLY A 163 -40.37 -10.42 -33.03
CA GLY A 163 -41.00 -11.00 -34.22
C GLY A 163 -41.66 -9.94 -35.10
N ILE A 164 -42.42 -9.03 -34.50
CA ILE A 164 -43.09 -7.92 -35.22
C ILE A 164 -42.06 -6.98 -35.86
N ILE A 165 -41.03 -6.57 -35.11
CA ILE A 165 -39.96 -5.69 -35.60
C ILE A 165 -39.21 -6.32 -36.79
N LYS A 166 -39.02 -7.64 -36.75
CA LYS A 166 -38.36 -8.40 -37.82
C LYS A 166 -39.20 -8.51 -39.09
N VAL A 167 -40.52 -8.66 -38.95
CA VAL A 167 -41.45 -8.67 -40.10
C VAL A 167 -41.60 -7.29 -40.74
N LEU A 168 -41.48 -6.22 -39.95
CA LEU A 168 -41.43 -4.83 -40.44
C LEU A 168 -40.14 -4.47 -41.20
N GLY A 169 -39.21 -5.42 -41.36
CA GLY A 169 -37.99 -5.25 -42.17
C GLY A 169 -36.82 -4.58 -41.43
N CYS A 170 -36.88 -4.49 -40.10
CA CYS A 170 -35.78 -3.91 -39.33
C CYS A 170 -34.53 -4.80 -39.39
N ARG A 171 -33.34 -4.17 -39.50
CA ARG A 171 -32.07 -4.92 -39.58
C ARG A 171 -31.80 -5.66 -38.27
N MET A 172 -31.30 -6.89 -38.35
CA MET A 172 -30.97 -7.70 -37.18
C MET A 172 -29.95 -7.01 -36.26
N SER A 173 -29.04 -6.22 -36.84
CA SER A 173 -28.08 -5.38 -36.13
C SER A 173 -28.73 -4.34 -35.21
N ASN A 174 -29.89 -3.80 -35.58
CA ASN A 174 -30.59 -2.80 -34.77
C ASN A 174 -31.22 -3.46 -33.54
N ILE A 175 -31.73 -4.69 -33.70
CA ILE A 175 -32.26 -5.49 -32.59
C ILE A 175 -31.12 -5.86 -31.62
N ALA A 176 -29.98 -6.29 -32.13
CA ALA A 176 -28.80 -6.55 -31.29
C ALA A 176 -28.30 -5.27 -30.59
N GLY A 177 -28.29 -4.14 -31.29
CA GLY A 177 -27.93 -2.83 -30.74
C GLY A 177 -28.82 -2.45 -29.55
N LEU A 178 -30.13 -2.67 -29.63
CA LEU A 178 -31.06 -2.42 -28.53
C LEU A 178 -30.67 -3.20 -27.27
N PHE A 179 -30.45 -4.52 -27.40
CA PHE A 179 -30.05 -5.35 -26.25
C PHE A 179 -28.65 -5.02 -25.74
N LEU A 180 -27.70 -4.68 -26.62
CA LEU A 180 -26.38 -4.23 -26.18
C LEU A 180 -26.47 -2.90 -25.42
N THR A 181 -27.34 -1.97 -25.84
CA THR A 181 -27.53 -0.72 -25.10
C THR A 181 -28.16 -0.96 -23.73
N GLU A 182 -29.12 -1.90 -23.62
CA GLU A 182 -29.69 -2.32 -22.33
C GLU A 182 -28.60 -2.90 -21.42
N ALA A 183 -27.72 -3.76 -21.95
CA ALA A 183 -26.56 -4.28 -21.23
C ALA A 183 -25.58 -3.18 -20.80
N ALA A 184 -25.32 -2.20 -21.68
CA ALA A 184 -24.45 -1.07 -21.38
C ALA A 184 -24.99 -0.22 -20.22
N TYR A 185 -26.31 0.03 -20.18
CA TYR A 185 -26.94 0.73 -19.07
C TYR A 185 -26.81 -0.04 -17.75
N ILE A 186 -27.03 -1.36 -17.76
CA ILE A 186 -26.84 -2.20 -16.57
C ILE A 186 -25.38 -2.11 -16.10
N GLY A 187 -24.41 -2.22 -17.00
CA GLY A 187 -22.98 -2.08 -16.67
C GLY A 187 -22.59 -0.70 -16.17
N PHE A 188 -23.17 0.36 -16.74
CA PHE A 188 -22.92 1.74 -16.35
C PHE A 188 -23.49 2.06 -14.96
N PHE A 189 -24.77 1.76 -14.72
CA PHE A 189 -25.39 2.02 -13.41
C PHE A 189 -24.84 1.09 -12.34
N GLY A 190 -24.60 -0.18 -12.65
CA GLY A 190 -23.93 -1.11 -11.74
C GLY A 190 -22.52 -0.66 -11.38
N GLY A 191 -21.73 -0.21 -12.36
CA GLY A 191 -20.40 0.35 -12.15
C GLY A 191 -20.41 1.65 -11.35
N ALA A 192 -21.33 2.57 -11.67
CA ALA A 192 -21.48 3.84 -10.95
C ALA A 192 -21.88 3.63 -9.48
N LEU A 193 -22.83 2.73 -9.22
CA LEU A 193 -23.22 2.35 -7.85
C LEU A 193 -22.08 1.65 -7.12
N GLY A 194 -21.37 0.73 -7.78
CA GLY A 194 -20.20 0.05 -7.21
C GLY A 194 -19.07 1.02 -6.85
N LEU A 195 -18.81 2.02 -7.71
CA LEU A 195 -17.86 3.10 -7.41
C LEU A 195 -18.31 3.95 -6.24
N GLY A 196 -19.60 4.33 -6.18
CA GLY A 196 -20.16 5.08 -5.06
C GLY A 196 -19.97 4.34 -3.73
N LEU A 197 -20.27 3.03 -3.71
CA LEU A 197 -20.03 2.17 -2.55
C LEU A 197 -18.54 2.06 -2.20
N SER A 198 -17.66 1.97 -3.21
CA SER A 198 -16.21 1.89 -3.00
C SER A 198 -15.66 3.17 -2.34
N TYR A 199 -16.11 4.35 -2.77
CA TYR A 199 -15.76 5.61 -2.13
C TYR A 199 -16.33 5.71 -0.71
N GLY A 200 -17.58 5.30 -0.52
CA GLY A 200 -18.21 5.26 0.82
C GLY A 200 -17.42 4.40 1.80
N LEU A 201 -17.02 3.20 1.37
CA LEU A 201 -16.21 2.31 2.19
C LEU A 201 -14.79 2.86 2.44
N SER A 202 -14.18 3.50 1.43
CA SER A 202 -12.88 4.15 1.56
C SER A 202 -12.88 5.24 2.64
N LEU A 203 -13.96 6.05 2.73
CA LEU A 203 -14.10 7.04 3.79
C LEU A 203 -14.21 6.41 5.18
N VAL A 204 -15.00 5.35 5.33
CA VAL A 204 -15.13 4.62 6.61
C VAL A 204 -13.79 4.02 7.03
N LEU A 205 -13.07 3.39 6.09
CA LEU A 205 -11.76 2.80 6.33
C LEU A 205 -10.72 3.85 6.71
N ASN A 206 -10.71 5.01 6.04
CA ASN A 206 -9.78 6.09 6.36
C ASN A 206 -9.97 6.60 7.80
N ASN A 207 -11.21 6.74 8.27
CA ASN A 207 -11.48 7.15 9.66
C ASN A 207 -10.97 6.12 10.69
N PHE A 208 -10.99 4.82 10.36
CA PHE A 208 -10.53 3.77 11.28
C PHE A 208 -9.02 3.53 11.20
N LEU A 209 -8.43 3.71 10.02
CA LEU A 209 -7.02 3.40 9.73
C LEU A 209 -6.08 4.61 9.85
N GLU A 210 -6.60 5.81 10.10
CA GLU A 210 -5.80 7.02 10.35
C GLU A 210 -4.79 6.81 11.47
N ALA A 211 -5.16 6.08 12.53
CA ALA A 211 -4.26 5.75 13.63
C ALA A 211 -3.10 4.82 13.24
N SER A 212 -3.27 4.03 12.17
CA SER A 212 -2.28 3.07 11.67
C SER A 212 -1.42 3.63 10.52
N GLY A 213 -1.64 4.88 10.11
CA GLY A 213 -0.89 5.53 9.02
C GLY A 213 -1.22 5.03 7.61
N PHE A 214 -2.24 4.19 7.44
CA PHE A 214 -2.69 3.70 6.12
C PHE A 214 -3.80 4.59 5.57
N LYS A 215 -3.66 5.04 4.32
CA LYS A 215 -4.66 5.85 3.62
C LYS A 215 -5.13 5.15 2.35
N SER A 216 -6.42 4.87 2.28
CA SER A 216 -7.11 4.43 1.06
C SER A 216 -7.35 5.64 0.17
N VAL A 217 -6.69 5.69 -0.99
CA VAL A 217 -6.88 6.72 -2.01
C VAL A 217 -7.21 6.03 -3.32
N ILE A 218 -8.41 6.31 -3.85
CA ILE A 218 -8.83 5.85 -5.17
C ILE A 218 -8.57 6.99 -6.15
N PRO A 219 -7.55 6.91 -7.02
CA PRO A 219 -7.28 7.95 -7.99
C PRO A 219 -8.35 7.97 -9.10
N LEU A 220 -8.61 9.15 -9.65
CA LEU A 220 -9.68 9.37 -10.62
C LEU A 220 -9.55 8.48 -11.87
N TYR A 221 -8.33 8.23 -12.35
CA TYR A 221 -8.11 7.38 -13.52
C TYR A 221 -8.52 5.92 -13.28
N LEU A 222 -8.34 5.38 -12.06
CA LEU A 222 -8.82 4.03 -11.72
C LEU A 222 -10.34 3.99 -11.62
N ALA A 223 -10.97 5.05 -11.11
CA ALA A 223 -12.43 5.13 -11.05
C ALA A 223 -13.05 5.15 -12.46
N VAL A 224 -12.52 5.99 -13.36
CA VAL A 224 -12.97 6.02 -14.76
C VAL A 224 -12.68 4.69 -15.46
N GLY A 225 -11.50 4.10 -15.23
CA GLY A 225 -11.15 2.79 -15.76
C GLY A 225 -12.08 1.67 -15.29
N ALA A 226 -12.46 1.67 -14.01
CA ALA A 226 -13.40 0.69 -13.45
C ALA A 226 -14.82 0.84 -14.04
N LEU A 227 -15.29 2.06 -14.26
CA LEU A 227 -16.58 2.32 -14.91
C LEU A 227 -16.58 1.87 -16.38
N ALA A 228 -15.51 2.17 -17.11
CA ALA A 228 -15.36 1.69 -18.49
C ALA A 228 -15.30 0.15 -18.52
N PHE A 229 -14.56 -0.44 -17.60
CA PHE A 229 -14.44 -1.89 -17.46
C PHE A 229 -15.79 -2.56 -17.17
N SER A 230 -16.61 -1.99 -16.28
CA SER A 230 -17.93 -2.56 -15.97
C SER A 230 -18.87 -2.56 -17.19
N VAL A 231 -18.86 -1.48 -17.98
CA VAL A 231 -19.64 -1.40 -19.23
C VAL A 231 -19.15 -2.43 -20.24
N VAL A 232 -17.83 -2.58 -20.42
CA VAL A 232 -17.25 -3.57 -21.33
C VAL A 232 -17.65 -4.99 -20.93
N VAL A 233 -17.58 -5.33 -19.65
CA VAL A 233 -17.95 -6.68 -19.17
C VAL A 233 -19.45 -6.95 -19.35
N ALA A 234 -20.30 -5.96 -19.08
CA ALA A 234 -21.74 -6.09 -19.30
C ALA A 234 -22.08 -6.27 -20.78
N LEU A 235 -21.41 -5.51 -21.67
CA LEU A 235 -21.53 -5.69 -23.12
C LEU A 235 -21.10 -7.08 -23.57
N ILE A 236 -19.96 -7.58 -23.09
CA ILE A 236 -19.46 -8.92 -23.42
C ILE A 236 -20.48 -9.99 -23.00
N SER A 237 -21.07 -9.82 -21.82
CA SER A 237 -22.10 -10.71 -21.28
C SER A 237 -23.41 -10.63 -22.08
N GLY A 238 -23.73 -9.46 -22.63
CA GLY A 238 -24.91 -9.20 -23.46
C GLY A 238 -24.79 -9.60 -24.92
N LEU A 239 -23.58 -9.80 -25.44
CA LEU A 239 -23.36 -10.19 -26.83
C LEU A 239 -24.04 -11.52 -27.17
N TYR A 240 -23.86 -12.54 -26.31
CA TYR A 240 -24.47 -13.85 -26.53
C TYR A 240 -26.01 -13.81 -26.59
N PRO A 241 -26.73 -13.24 -25.59
CA PRO A 241 -28.19 -13.14 -25.65
C PRO A 241 -28.67 -12.28 -26.82
N ALA A 242 -28.00 -11.17 -27.13
CA ALA A 242 -28.33 -10.34 -28.29
C ALA A 242 -28.23 -11.11 -29.62
N MET A 243 -27.19 -11.93 -29.79
CA MET A 243 -27.05 -12.81 -30.95
C MET A 243 -28.15 -13.86 -31.03
N ARG A 244 -28.59 -14.36 -29.87
CA ARG A 244 -29.66 -15.36 -29.81
C ARG A 244 -31.02 -14.75 -30.15
N ALA A 245 -31.29 -13.50 -29.72
CA ALA A 245 -32.49 -12.76 -30.10
C ALA A 245 -32.62 -12.60 -31.63
N MET A 246 -31.52 -12.31 -32.33
CA MET A 246 -31.52 -12.18 -33.79
C MET A 246 -31.91 -13.49 -34.52
N LYS A 247 -31.65 -14.65 -33.91
CA LYS A 247 -31.91 -15.97 -34.49
C LYS A 247 -33.33 -16.48 -34.25
N LEU A 248 -34.15 -15.78 -33.45
CA LEU A 248 -35.55 -16.15 -33.26
C LEU A 248 -36.34 -16.02 -34.57
N SER A 249 -37.15 -17.04 -34.87
CA SER A 249 -37.97 -17.10 -36.08
C SER A 249 -39.27 -16.30 -35.89
N PRO A 250 -39.57 -15.32 -36.77
CA PRO A 250 -40.80 -14.53 -36.68
C PRO A 250 -42.06 -15.38 -36.88
N LEU A 251 -42.00 -16.44 -37.70
CA LEU A 251 -43.13 -17.34 -37.96
C LEU A 251 -43.47 -18.22 -36.74
N ALA A 252 -42.46 -18.61 -35.96
CA ALA A 252 -42.64 -19.37 -34.72
C ALA A 252 -43.17 -18.47 -33.58
N ALA A 253 -42.79 -17.20 -33.56
CA ALA A 253 -43.26 -16.23 -32.57
C ALA A 253 -44.76 -15.89 -32.72
N ILE A 254 -45.29 -15.95 -33.94
CA ILE A 254 -46.71 -15.68 -34.23
C ILE A 254 -47.57 -16.95 -34.14
N ARG A 255 -47.01 -18.12 -34.46
CA ARG A 255 -47.73 -19.41 -34.47
C ARG A 255 -47.80 -20.11 -33.10
N ASN A 256 -47.04 -19.67 -32.11
CA ASN A 256 -47.19 -20.16 -30.74
C ASN A 256 -48.42 -19.47 -30.09
N GLU A 257 -49.59 -19.96 -30.46
CA GLU A 257 -50.79 -20.06 -29.63
C GLU A 257 -51.26 -21.52 -29.65
#